data_AF-A0A969R4V6-F1
#
_entry.id   AF-A0A969R4V6-F1
#
_cell.length_a   1.000
_cell.length_b   1.000
_cell.length_c   1.000
_cell.angle_alpha   90.00
_cell.angle_beta   90.00
_cell.angle_gamma   90.00
#
_symmetry.space_group_name_H-M   'P 1'
#
loop_
_entity.id
_entity.type
_entity.pdbx_description
1 polymer ?
#
loop_
_entity_poly.entity_id
_entity_poly.type
_entity_poly.pdbx_seq_one_letter_code
_entity_poly.pdbx_strand_id
1 'polypeptide(L)'
;MKLSRFFFKDATLEPLNPRDKADDFETGIIEDFKKHQQIRELRGFRSTSKKNLFYLARPIKVYQPTCLACHGEPSAAPPSLVERYGSSSGFRWKLNEIVGMEIVSIPVDYFAKESRQLFLAIAGVAGAIFFSFFCRYRFGFCGNLDRLTNKNKSVELEF
;
A
#
# COMPACT_ATOMS: atom_id res chain seq x y z
N MET A 1 -14.21 10.85 2.96
CA MET A 1 -13.65 12.22 2.85
C MET A 1 -12.32 12.14 2.09
N LYS A 2 -12.07 13.01 1.10
CA LYS A 2 -10.82 12.99 0.30
C LYS A 2 -9.81 13.94 0.93
N LEU A 3 -8.98 13.44 1.86
CA LEU A 3 -7.72 14.15 2.16
C LEU A 3 -6.86 14.02 0.90
N SER A 4 -6.14 15.08 0.54
CA SER A 4 -5.54 15.33 -0.79
C SER A 4 -4.75 14.17 -1.44
N ARG A 5 -4.41 13.11 -0.69
CA ARG A 5 -3.60 11.96 -1.13
C ARG A 5 -4.07 10.59 -0.58
N PHE A 6 -5.18 10.55 0.16
CA PHE A 6 -5.72 9.34 0.79
C PHE A 6 -7.21 9.20 0.48
N PHE A 7 -7.63 7.99 0.13
CA PHE A 7 -9.04 7.67 -0.05
C PHE A 7 -9.52 6.92 1.18
N PHE A 8 -10.39 7.56 1.96
CA PHE A 8 -11.04 6.94 3.11
C PHE A 8 -12.52 6.67 2.79
N LYS A 9 -12.98 5.47 3.12
CA LYS A 9 -14.35 5.00 2.95
C LYS A 9 -14.73 4.04 4.08
N ASP A 10 -15.95 4.17 4.59
CA ASP A 10 -16.55 3.20 5.50
C ASP A 10 -17.35 2.19 4.67
N ALA A 11 -16.65 1.23 4.07
CA ALA A 11 -17.26 0.26 3.16
C ALA A 11 -18.15 -0.72 3.94
N THR A 12 -19.47 -0.66 3.74
CA THR A 12 -20.42 -1.57 4.38
C THR A 12 -21.27 -2.29 3.34
N LEU A 13 -21.77 -3.48 3.71
CA LEU A 13 -22.60 -4.27 2.82
C LEU A 13 -23.94 -3.60 2.55
N GLU A 14 -24.53 -2.97 3.55
CA GLU A 14 -25.82 -2.26 3.47
C GLU A 14 -25.69 -0.91 4.19
N PRO A 15 -25.16 0.13 3.54
CA PRO A 15 -24.97 1.46 4.13
C PRO A 15 -26.26 2.28 4.15
N LEU A 16 -26.33 3.27 5.04
CA LEU A 16 -27.29 4.39 4.92
C LEU A 16 -26.95 5.28 3.71
N ASN A 17 -25.67 5.57 3.52
CA ASN A 17 -25.17 6.41 2.44
C ASN A 17 -24.71 5.53 1.27
N PRO A 18 -25.33 5.62 0.08
CA PRO A 18 -24.96 4.79 -1.07
C PRO A 18 -23.48 4.89 -1.49
N ARG A 19 -22.79 6.00 -1.16
CA ARG A 19 -21.36 6.16 -1.44
C ARG A 19 -20.47 5.18 -0.66
N ASP A 20 -20.99 4.66 0.44
CA ASP A 20 -20.30 3.78 1.38
C ASP A 20 -20.60 2.30 1.10
N LYS A 21 -21.33 1.98 0.01
CA LYS A 21 -21.63 0.61 -0.39
C LYS A 21 -20.34 -0.08 -0.82
N ALA A 22 -20.05 -1.22 -0.20
CA ALA A 22 -18.90 -2.03 -0.56
C ALA A 22 -18.95 -2.46 -2.03
N ASP A 23 -17.83 -2.32 -2.74
CA ASP A 23 -17.66 -2.94 -4.06
C ASP A 23 -17.34 -4.44 -3.93
N ASP A 24 -17.19 -5.17 -5.04
CA ASP A 24 -16.95 -6.62 -5.02
C ASP A 24 -15.63 -6.98 -4.30
N PHE A 25 -14.60 -6.15 -4.44
CA PHE A 25 -13.31 -6.35 -3.79
C PHE A 25 -13.42 -6.12 -2.28
N GLU A 26 -14.08 -5.02 -1.89
CA GLU A 26 -14.34 -4.66 -0.51
C GLU A 26 -15.22 -5.69 0.19
N THR A 27 -16.22 -6.24 -0.51
CA THR A 27 -17.09 -7.32 -0.03
C THR A 27 -16.29 -8.57 0.31
N GLY A 28 -15.31 -8.94 -0.53
CA GLY A 28 -14.41 -10.06 -0.24
C GLY A 28 -13.67 -9.88 1.09
N ILE A 29 -13.13 -8.69 1.35
CA ILE A 29 -12.43 -8.38 2.60
C ILE A 29 -13.39 -8.44 3.80
N ILE A 30 -14.61 -7.92 3.66
CA ILE A 30 -15.63 -7.98 4.72
C ILE A 30 -15.96 -9.44 5.07
N GLU A 31 -16.10 -10.30 4.07
CA GLU A 31 -16.34 -11.73 4.29
C GLU A 31 -15.16 -12.43 4.95
N ASP A 32 -13.92 -12.03 4.65
CA ASP A 32 -12.73 -12.55 5.35
C ASP A 32 -12.71 -12.16 6.82
N PHE A 33 -13.11 -10.93 7.16
CA PHE A 33 -13.29 -10.49 8.55
C PHE A 33 -14.40 -11.28 9.26
N LYS A 34 -15.52 -11.55 8.59
CA LYS A 34 -16.62 -12.35 9.16
C LYS A 34 -16.17 -13.78 9.46
N LYS A 35 -15.40 -14.40 8.57
CA LYS A 35 -14.83 -15.75 8.75
C LYS A 35 -13.78 -15.78 9.86
N HIS A 36 -12.96 -14.74 9.98
CA HIS A 36 -11.84 -14.68 10.92
C HIS A 36 -11.96 -13.47 11.85
N GLN A 37 -12.90 -13.53 12.80
CA GLN A 37 -13.24 -12.40 13.68
C GLN A 37 -12.10 -11.91 14.59
N GLN A 38 -11.02 -12.67 14.71
CA GLN A 38 -9.80 -12.29 15.43
C GLN A 38 -8.91 -11.31 14.65
N ILE A 39 -9.09 -11.22 13.32
CA ILE A 39 -8.30 -10.34 12.47
C ILE A 39 -8.79 -8.91 12.69
N ARG A 40 -7.89 -8.06 13.18
CA ARG A 40 -8.18 -6.64 13.47
C ARG A 40 -7.84 -5.73 12.30
N GLU A 41 -7.04 -6.19 11.36
CA GLU A 41 -6.54 -5.40 10.25
C GLU A 41 -6.13 -6.30 9.09
N LEU A 42 -6.49 -5.89 7.88
CA LEU A 42 -6.01 -6.49 6.63
C LEU A 42 -5.34 -5.40 5.80
N ARG A 43 -4.29 -5.76 5.08
CA ARG A 43 -3.54 -4.84 4.21
C ARG A 43 -3.10 -5.56 2.95
N GLY A 44 -2.96 -4.80 1.88
CA GLY A 44 -2.49 -5.36 0.62
C GLY A 44 -2.51 -4.36 -0.51
N PHE A 45 -2.46 -4.89 -1.73
CA PHE A 45 -2.52 -4.09 -2.94
C PHE A 45 -3.79 -4.43 -3.70
N ARG A 46 -4.41 -3.42 -4.31
CA ARG A 46 -5.49 -3.57 -5.28
C ARG A 46 -5.16 -2.75 -6.53
N SER A 47 -5.30 -3.37 -7.70
CA SER A 47 -5.26 -2.67 -8.97
C SER A 47 -6.68 -2.25 -9.34
N THR A 48 -6.84 -0.96 -9.62
CA THR A 48 -8.06 -0.42 -10.23
C THR A 48 -7.75 -0.02 -11.66
N SER A 49 -8.77 0.20 -12.49
CA SER A 49 -8.62 0.57 -13.91
C SER A 49 -7.70 1.79 -14.17
N LYS A 50 -7.45 2.62 -13.16
CA LYS A 50 -6.64 3.83 -13.29
C LYS A 50 -5.41 3.87 -12.37
N LYS A 51 -5.36 3.07 -11.31
CA LYS A 51 -4.34 3.20 -10.24
C LYS A 51 -4.06 1.89 -9.52
N ASN A 52 -2.79 1.67 -9.18
CA ASN A 52 -2.39 0.70 -8.16
C ASN A 52 -2.49 1.35 -6.79
N LEU A 53 -3.24 0.74 -5.90
CA LEU A 53 -3.49 1.25 -4.56
C LEU A 53 -2.94 0.24 -3.54
N PHE A 54 -2.24 0.75 -2.53
CA PHE A 54 -2.06 0.03 -1.28
C PHE A 54 -3.24 0.35 -0.37
N TYR A 55 -3.82 -0.66 0.29
CA TYR A 55 -4.92 -0.46 1.21
C TYR A 55 -4.61 -0.98 2.62
N LEU A 56 -5.23 -0.34 3.59
CA LEU A 56 -5.33 -0.75 4.98
C LEU A 56 -6.81 -0.80 5.34
N ALA A 57 -7.30 -1.93 5.83
CA ALA A 57 -8.69 -2.17 6.15
C ALA A 57 -8.84 -2.65 7.60
N ARG A 58 -9.86 -2.16 8.31
CA ARG A 58 -10.22 -2.57 9.67
C ARG A 58 -11.71 -2.88 9.75
N PRO A 59 -12.13 -3.95 10.44
CA PRO A 59 -13.54 -4.33 10.46
C PRO A 59 -14.35 -3.36 11.32
N ILE A 60 -15.54 -3.01 10.84
CA ILE A 60 -16.57 -2.33 11.64
C ILE A 60 -17.39 -3.43 12.32
N LYS A 61 -17.03 -3.74 13.57
CA LYS A 61 -17.76 -4.68 14.41
C LYS A 61 -18.64 -3.92 15.41
N VAL A 62 -19.90 -4.34 15.53
CA VAL A 62 -20.88 -3.74 16.44
C VAL A 62 -20.59 -4.21 17.87
N TYR A 63 -19.64 -3.56 18.54
CA TYR A 63 -19.25 -3.94 19.91
C TYR A 63 -20.22 -3.45 20.98
N GLN A 64 -20.92 -2.34 20.73
CA GLN A 64 -21.74 -1.68 21.74
C GLN A 64 -23.21 -1.58 21.27
N PRO A 65 -24.18 -1.75 22.19
CA PRO A 65 -25.59 -1.56 21.87
C PRO A 65 -25.95 -0.13 21.40
N THR A 66 -25.12 0.86 21.73
CA THR A 66 -25.28 2.26 21.32
C THR A 66 -25.30 2.44 19.79
N CYS A 67 -24.60 1.58 19.05
CA CYS A 67 -24.65 1.55 17.59
C CYS A 67 -26.07 1.28 17.07
N LEU A 68 -26.83 0.45 17.79
CA LEU A 68 -28.19 0.04 17.42
C LEU A 68 -29.23 1.13 17.68
N ALA A 69 -28.90 2.20 18.41
CA ALA A 69 -29.78 3.35 18.56
C ALA A 69 -30.05 4.04 17.21
N CYS A 70 -29.10 3.96 16.27
CA CYS A 70 -29.25 4.51 14.91
C CYS A 70 -29.33 3.41 13.84
N HIS A 71 -28.68 2.27 14.03
CA HIS A 71 -28.60 1.18 13.04
C HIS A 71 -29.42 -0.07 13.38
N GLY A 72 -30.21 -0.03 14.46
CA GLY A 72 -31.13 -1.09 14.85
C GLY A 72 -32.40 -1.08 14.00
N GLU A 73 -33.58 -1.18 14.63
CA GLU A 73 -34.84 -1.06 13.89
C GLU A 73 -35.08 0.37 13.39
N PRO A 74 -35.48 0.58 12.12
CA PRO A 74 -35.70 1.92 11.57
C PRO A 74 -36.74 2.73 12.36
N SER A 75 -37.74 2.08 12.96
CA SER A 75 -38.77 2.72 13.77
C SER A 75 -38.25 3.32 15.09
N ALA A 76 -37.08 2.87 15.56
CA ALA A 76 -36.43 3.36 16.77
C ALA A 76 -35.29 4.36 16.48
N ALA A 77 -34.90 4.51 15.21
CA ALA A 77 -33.84 5.42 14.80
C ALA A 77 -34.31 6.89 14.84
N PRO A 78 -33.39 7.87 14.93
CA PRO A 78 -33.74 9.28 14.88
C PRO A 78 -34.58 9.62 13.63
N PRO A 79 -35.72 10.32 13.74
CA PRO A 79 -36.61 10.59 12.61
C PRO A 79 -35.90 11.29 11.44
N SER A 80 -34.99 12.22 11.74
CA SER A 80 -34.19 12.94 10.73
C SER A 80 -33.26 12.02 9.92
N LEU A 81 -32.83 10.89 10.49
CA LEU A 81 -31.99 9.92 9.81
C LEU A 81 -32.81 9.15 8.78
N VAL A 82 -33.99 8.68 9.18
CA VAL A 82 -34.93 7.95 8.33
C VAL A 82 -35.48 8.85 7.22
N GLU A 83 -35.77 10.11 7.53
CA GLU A 83 -36.22 11.09 6.53
C GLU A 83 -35.15 11.33 5.45
N ARG A 84 -33.87 11.40 5.85
CA ARG A 84 -32.76 11.66 4.92
C ARG A 84 -32.36 10.46 4.09
N TYR A 85 -32.29 9.27 4.69
CA TYR A 85 -31.71 8.08 4.06
C TYR A 85 -32.73 6.98 3.73
N GLY A 86 -34.00 7.17 4.13
CA GLY A 86 -35.02 6.13 4.07
C GLY A 86 -34.86 5.09 5.18
N SER A 87 -35.59 3.98 5.06
CA SER A 87 -35.60 2.88 6.04
C SER A 87 -35.17 1.53 5.45
N SER A 88 -34.71 1.50 4.19
CA SER A 88 -34.49 0.27 3.43
C SER A 88 -33.10 -0.37 3.64
N SER A 89 -32.05 0.44 3.85
CA SER A 89 -30.66 -0.01 4.02
C SER A 89 -30.00 0.72 5.19
N GLY A 90 -28.91 0.20 5.74
CA GLY A 90 -28.21 0.81 6.87
C GLY A 90 -28.83 0.58 8.25
N PHE A 91 -29.79 -0.33 8.36
CA PHE A 91 -30.49 -0.69 9.60
C PHE A 91 -30.44 -2.21 9.84
N ARG A 92 -31.02 -2.64 10.97
CA ARG A 92 -31.14 -4.04 11.41
C ARG A 92 -29.80 -4.72 11.67
N TRP A 93 -28.79 -3.94 12.06
CA TRP A 93 -27.51 -4.47 12.53
C TRP A 93 -27.72 -5.26 13.83
N LYS A 94 -26.87 -6.27 14.05
CA LYS A 94 -26.89 -7.08 15.27
C LYS A 94 -25.64 -6.82 16.11
N LEU A 95 -25.80 -6.95 17.44
CA LEU A 95 -24.66 -6.90 18.35
C LEU A 95 -23.65 -8.01 18.01
N ASN A 96 -22.36 -7.68 18.04
CA ASN A 96 -21.23 -8.52 17.65
C ASN A 96 -21.15 -8.89 16.16
N GLU A 97 -21.94 -8.26 15.30
CA GLU A 97 -21.86 -8.44 13.84
C GLU A 97 -20.74 -7.59 13.22
N ILE A 98 -20.11 -8.10 12.16
CA ILE A 98 -19.23 -7.33 11.28
C ILE A 98 -20.06 -6.89 10.06
N VAL A 99 -20.36 -5.60 10.02
CA VAL A 99 -21.29 -5.00 9.04
C VAL A 99 -20.55 -4.36 7.85
N GLY A 100 -19.25 -4.19 8.00
CA GLY A 100 -18.38 -3.59 7.00
C GLY A 100 -16.96 -3.43 7.49
N MET A 101 -16.25 -2.48 6.91
CA MET A 101 -14.88 -2.11 7.25
C MET A 101 -14.60 -0.64 6.97
N GLU A 102 -13.68 -0.07 7.73
CA GLU A 102 -13.03 1.20 7.40
C GLU A 102 -11.85 0.87 6.48
N ILE A 103 -11.78 1.49 5.31
CA ILE A 103 -10.69 1.28 4.35
C ILE A 103 -10.02 2.60 3.98
N VAL A 104 -8.68 2.61 4.11
CA VAL A 104 -7.80 3.67 3.62
C VAL A 104 -7.02 3.14 2.43
N SER A 105 -7.10 3.83 1.29
CA SER A 105 -6.35 3.50 0.08
C SER A 105 -5.38 4.62 -0.32
N ILE A 106 -4.17 4.22 -0.69
CA ILE A 106 -3.03 5.09 -1.01
C ILE A 106 -2.50 4.75 -2.41
N PRO A 107 -2.44 5.71 -3.34
CA PRO A 107 -1.84 5.47 -4.66
C PRO A 107 -0.34 5.15 -4.56
N VAL A 108 0.07 4.01 -5.10
CA VAL A 108 1.47 3.54 -5.05
C VAL A 108 2.38 4.35 -5.99
N ASP A 109 1.81 4.82 -7.10
CA ASP A 109 2.47 5.67 -8.09
C ASP A 109 3.02 6.98 -7.49
N TYR A 110 2.40 7.44 -6.39
CA TYR A 110 2.86 8.61 -5.66
C TYR A 110 4.30 8.46 -5.15
N PHE A 111 4.62 7.33 -4.51
CA PHE A 111 5.97 7.09 -3.98
C PHE A 111 6.93 6.56 -5.04
N ALA A 112 6.42 5.97 -6.12
CA ALA A 112 7.24 5.31 -7.13
C ALA A 112 8.14 6.28 -7.91
N LYS A 113 7.67 7.49 -8.22
CA LYS A 113 8.47 8.45 -9.01
C LYS A 113 9.70 8.96 -8.26
N GLU A 114 9.50 9.40 -7.02
CA GLU A 114 10.59 9.89 -6.16
C GLU A 114 11.54 8.74 -5.80
N SER A 115 11.00 7.55 -5.46
CA SER A 115 11.81 6.37 -5.14
C SER A 115 12.68 5.93 -6.33
N ARG A 116 12.17 6.02 -7.55
CA ARG A 116 12.93 5.66 -8.77
C ARG A 116 14.10 6.61 -9.00
N GLN A 117 13.91 7.91 -8.81
CA GLN A 117 14.99 8.90 -8.98
C GLN A 117 16.10 8.68 -7.96
N LEU A 118 15.73 8.48 -6.69
CA LEU A 118 16.71 8.17 -5.64
C LEU A 118 17.45 6.86 -5.91
N PHE A 119 16.73 5.81 -6.32
CA PHE A 119 17.34 4.54 -6.69
C PHE A 119 18.36 4.69 -7.83
N LEU A 120 18.01 5.43 -8.89
CA LEU A 120 18.92 5.67 -10.00
C LEU A 120 20.14 6.50 -9.58
N ALA A 121 19.96 7.48 -8.70
CA ALA A 121 21.07 8.27 -8.17
C ALA A 121 22.05 7.39 -7.36
N ILE A 122 21.53 6.57 -6.44
CA ILE A 122 22.34 5.64 -5.64
C ILE A 122 23.04 4.62 -6.54
N ALA A 123 22.30 4.02 -7.49
CA ALA A 123 22.86 3.07 -8.44
C ALA A 123 23.94 3.70 -9.32
N GLY A 124 23.77 4.97 -9.72
CA GLY A 124 24.77 5.73 -10.47
C GLY A 124 26.04 5.97 -9.67
N VAL A 125 25.92 6.41 -8.42
CA VAL A 125 27.09 6.61 -7.52
C VAL A 125 27.81 5.29 -7.26
N ALA A 126 27.07 4.24 -6.92
CA ALA A 126 27.64 2.91 -6.71
C ALA A 126 28.34 2.41 -7.98
N GLY A 127 27.70 2.54 -9.14
CA GLY A 127 28.27 2.19 -10.44
C GLY A 127 29.55 2.95 -10.76
N ALA A 128 29.61 4.25 -10.47
CA ALA A 128 30.81 5.06 -10.66
C ALA A 128 31.96 4.60 -9.75
N ILE A 129 31.68 4.25 -8.49
CA ILE A 129 32.66 3.71 -7.55
C ILE A 129 33.20 2.38 -8.09
N PHE A 130 32.34 1.43 -8.45
CA PHE A 130 32.75 0.14 -9.03
C PHE A 130 33.57 0.33 -10.31
N PHE A 131 33.16 1.24 -11.19
CA PHE A 131 33.89 1.55 -12.41
C PHE A 131 35.28 2.14 -12.11
N SER A 132 35.38 3.05 -11.13
CA SER A 132 36.67 3.63 -10.73
C SER A 132 37.64 2.58 -10.19
N PHE A 133 37.15 1.65 -9.36
CA PHE A 133 37.96 0.53 -8.87
C PHE A 133 38.36 -0.39 -10.02
N PHE A 134 37.42 -0.76 -10.90
CA PHE A 134 37.70 -1.62 -12.04
C PHE A 134 38.72 -1.02 -13.00
N CYS A 135 38.60 0.28 -13.33
CA CYS A 135 39.60 1.01 -14.11
C CYS A 135 40.95 1.03 -13.40
N ARG A 136 41.00 1.33 -12.10
CA ARG A 136 42.26 1.37 -11.35
C ARG A 136 42.92 0.00 -11.26
N TYR A 137 42.15 -1.07 -11.07
CA TYR A 137 42.66 -2.44 -11.13
C TYR A 137 43.18 -2.78 -12.53
N ARG A 138 42.45 -2.46 -13.61
CA ARG A 138 42.87 -2.82 -14.96
C ARG A 138 44.08 -2.01 -15.44
N PHE A 139 44.10 -0.69 -15.26
CA PHE A 139 45.22 0.16 -15.62
C PHE A 139 46.44 -0.07 -14.70
N GLY A 140 46.20 -0.26 -13.40
CA GLY A 140 47.26 -0.55 -12.44
C GLY A 140 47.91 -1.92 -12.65
N PHE A 141 47.11 -2.94 -12.98
CA PHE A 141 47.64 -4.28 -13.26
C PHE A 141 48.36 -4.35 -14.61
N CYS A 142 47.76 -3.84 -15.69
CA CYS A 142 48.37 -3.86 -17.03
C CYS A 142 49.64 -3.00 -17.07
N GLY A 143 49.60 -1.78 -16.53
CA GLY A 143 50.76 -0.89 -16.51
C GLY A 143 51.93 -1.40 -15.66
N ASN A 144 51.66 -2.23 -14.64
CA ASN A 144 52.71 -2.84 -13.82
C ASN A 144 53.29 -4.10 -14.50
N LEU A 145 52.49 -4.89 -15.20
CA LEU A 145 52.96 -6.01 -16.03
C LEU A 145 53.85 -5.55 -17.20
N ASP A 146 53.45 -4.48 -17.89
CA ASP A 146 54.25 -3.90 -18.99
C ASP A 146 55.58 -3.32 -18.47
N ARG A 147 55.56 -2.72 -17.27
CA ARG A 147 56.77 -2.22 -16.61
C ARG A 147 57.72 -3.34 -16.19
N LEU A 148 57.20 -4.44 -15.65
CA LEU A 148 57.99 -5.60 -15.24
C LEU A 148 58.61 -6.34 -16.43
N THR A 149 57.85 -6.53 -17.51
CA THR A 149 58.36 -7.14 -18.74
C THR A 149 59.44 -6.29 -19.42
N ASN A 150 59.26 -4.96 -19.50
CA ASN A 150 60.26 -4.07 -20.09
C ASN A 150 61.55 -3.99 -19.26
N LYS A 151 61.42 -3.95 -17.91
CA LYS A 151 62.58 -3.97 -17.00
C LYS A 151 63.37 -5.28 -17.10
N ASN A 152 62.70 -6.42 -17.29
CA ASN A 152 63.37 -7.70 -17.46
C ASN A 152 64.14 -7.76 -18.80
N LYS A 153 63.54 -7.22 -19.87
CA LYS A 153 64.16 -7.14 -21.20
C LYS A 153 65.40 -6.24 -21.25
N SER A 154 65.42 -5.15 -20.48
CA SER A 154 66.60 -4.28 -20.37
C SER A 154 67.76 -4.93 -19.60
N VAL A 155 67.47 -5.78 -18.62
CA VAL A 155 68.50 -6.52 -17.87
C VAL A 155 69.12 -7.63 -18.73
N GLU A 156 68.34 -8.22 -19.64
CA GLU A 156 68.80 -9.29 -20.55
C GLU A 156 69.64 -8.76 -21.73
N LEU A 157 69.60 -7.44 -22.00
CA LEU A 157 70.39 -6.78 -23.06
C LEU A 157 71.69 -6.14 -22.54
N GLU A 158 71.93 -6.14 -21.22
CA GLU A 158 73.18 -5.67 -20.60
C GLU A 158 74.17 -6.80 -20.28
N PHE A 159 73.90 -8.03 -20.77
CA PHE A 159 74.81 -9.18 -20.71
C PHE A 159 75.22 -9.67 -22.10
#